data_AF-A0A6D2HEN5-F1
#
_entry.id   AF-A0A6D2HEN5-F1
#
_cell.length_a   1.000
_cell.length_b   1.000
_cell.length_c   1.000
_cell.angle_alpha   90.00
_cell.angle_beta   90.00
_cell.angle_gamma   90.00
#
_symmetry.space_group_name_H-M   'P 1'
#
loop_
_entity.id
_entity.type
_entity.pdbx_description
1 polymer ?
#
loop_
_entity_poly.entity_id
_entity_poly.type
_entity_poly.pdbx_seq_one_letter_code
_entity_poly.pdbx_strand_id
1 'polypeptide(L)'
;MVEKILKERKYKSSLSKKLLEDCLKLYSEGFQSLTTSLKYLKARKFQKAREGFLDKRTGPTLCELEFNGDNQQISPVKKENYVLEDMIDIPHMINTITHRQ
;
A
#
# COMPACT_ATOMS: atom_id res chain seq x y z
N MET A 1 -6.59 1.34 -9.95
CA MET A 1 -6.41 2.75 -10.37
C MET A 1 -5.14 2.97 -11.16
N VAL A 2 -3.96 2.60 -10.64
CA VAL A 2 -2.70 2.62 -11.41
C VAL A 2 -2.83 1.87 -12.75
N GLU A 3 -3.48 0.71 -12.75
CA GLU A 3 -3.79 -0.02 -14.00
C GLU A 3 -4.58 0.83 -15.02
N LYS A 4 -5.50 1.68 -14.55
CA LYS A 4 -6.28 2.56 -15.43
C LYS A 4 -5.37 3.64 -16.02
N ILE A 5 -4.50 4.25 -15.20
CA ILE A 5 -3.51 5.23 -15.66
C ILE A 5 -2.57 4.61 -16.71
N LEU A 6 -2.09 3.39 -16.47
CA LEU A 6 -1.23 2.65 -17.40
C LEU A 6 -1.96 2.31 -18.70
N LYS A 7 -3.19 1.76 -18.63
CA LYS A 7 -4.01 1.39 -19.81
C LYS A 7 -4.38 2.60 -20.66
N GLU A 8 -4.79 3.70 -20.03
CA GLU A 8 -5.16 4.95 -20.70
C GLU A 8 -3.93 5.79 -21.11
N ARG A 9 -2.72 5.32 -20.81
CA ARG A 9 -1.44 6.01 -21.07
C ARG A 9 -1.39 7.43 -20.49
N LYS A 10 -2.00 7.64 -19.33
CA LYS A 10 -2.09 8.93 -18.63
C LYS A 10 -0.86 9.21 -17.75
N TYR A 11 0.33 9.07 -18.32
CA TYR A 11 1.61 9.32 -17.64
C TYR A 11 2.50 10.24 -18.47
N LYS A 12 3.37 11.01 -17.80
CA LYS A 12 4.14 12.10 -18.43
C LYS A 12 5.39 11.62 -19.17
N SER A 13 5.97 10.49 -18.76
CA SER A 13 7.20 9.95 -19.36
C SER A 13 7.30 8.44 -19.22
N SER A 14 8.26 7.83 -19.92
CA SER A 14 8.63 6.42 -19.75
C SER A 14 9.05 6.09 -18.32
N LEU A 15 9.73 7.03 -17.65
CA LEU A 15 10.06 6.91 -16.23
C LEU A 15 8.80 6.85 -15.38
N SER A 16 7.86 7.80 -15.53
CA SER A 16 6.61 7.77 -14.75
C SER A 16 5.81 6.50 -15.00
N LYS A 17 5.85 5.95 -16.23
CA LYS A 17 5.25 4.65 -16.53
C LYS A 17 5.88 3.52 -15.71
N LYS A 18 7.22 3.45 -15.69
CA LYS A 18 7.95 2.43 -14.92
C LYS A 18 7.63 2.52 -13.43
N LEU A 19 7.67 3.73 -12.87
CA LEU A 19 7.32 3.96 -11.47
C LEU A 19 5.87 3.52 -11.16
N LEU A 20 4.93 3.76 -12.07
CA LEU A 20 3.57 3.24 -11.93
C LEU A 20 3.51 1.71 -11.97
N GLU A 21 4.28 1.05 -12.82
CA GLU A 21 4.37 -0.42 -12.86
C GLU A 21 4.93 -0.98 -11.54
N ASP A 22 5.94 -0.32 -10.97
CA ASP A 22 6.54 -0.67 -9.67
C ASP A 22 5.52 -0.48 -8.52
N CYS A 23 4.81 0.66 -8.50
CA CYS A 23 3.68 0.89 -7.59
C CYS A 23 2.60 -0.20 -7.70
N LEU A 24 2.25 -0.63 -8.92
CA LEU A 24 1.25 -1.67 -9.13
C LEU A 24 1.67 -3.00 -8.50
N LYS A 25 2.95 -3.35 -8.58
CA LYS A 25 3.51 -4.54 -7.94
C LYS A 25 3.44 -4.42 -6.42
N LEU A 26 3.89 -3.29 -5.86
CA LEU A 26 3.82 -3.01 -4.42
C LEU A 26 2.38 -3.13 -3.89
N TYR A 27 1.40 -2.58 -4.60
CA TYR A 27 -0.01 -2.67 -4.21
C TYR A 27 -0.56 -4.10 -4.29
N SER A 28 -0.17 -4.86 -5.31
CA SER A 28 -0.62 -6.24 -5.47
C SER A 28 -0.14 -7.12 -4.31
N GLU A 29 1.12 -6.96 -3.91
CA GLU A 29 1.69 -7.61 -2.73
C GLU A 29 1.01 -7.15 -1.44
N GLY A 30 0.80 -5.84 -1.29
CA GLY A 30 0.12 -5.25 -0.13
C GLY A 30 -1.32 -5.74 0.04
N PHE A 31 -2.08 -5.84 -1.06
CA PHE A 31 -3.45 -6.35 -1.07
C PHE A 31 -3.54 -7.81 -0.59
N GLN A 32 -2.61 -8.66 -1.04
CA GLN A 32 -2.56 -10.06 -0.61
C GLN A 32 -2.27 -10.18 0.90
N SER A 33 -1.33 -9.38 1.40
CA SER A 33 -1.02 -9.35 2.83
C SER A 33 -2.20 -8.84 3.65
N LEU A 34 -2.79 -7.71 3.27
CA LEU A 34 -3.96 -7.13 3.95
C LEU A 34 -5.11 -8.13 4.03
N THR A 35 -5.42 -8.80 2.92
CA THR A 35 -6.46 -9.83 2.87
C THR A 35 -6.16 -10.98 3.84
N THR A 36 -4.89 -11.39 3.94
CA THR A 36 -4.46 -12.45 4.84
C THR A 36 -4.51 -12.02 6.32
N SER A 37 -4.08 -10.80 6.63
CA SER A 37 -4.15 -10.19 7.96
C SER A 37 -5.59 -10.07 8.46
N LEU A 38 -6.51 -9.66 7.59
CA LEU A 38 -7.95 -9.62 7.92
C LEU A 38 -8.53 -11.02 8.20
N LYS A 39 -8.06 -12.07 7.49
CA LYS A 39 -8.41 -13.46 7.81
C LYS A 39 -7.88 -13.87 9.18
N TYR A 40 -6.65 -13.49 9.53
CA TYR A 40 -6.09 -13.74 10.87
C TYR A 40 -6.86 -13.01 11.96
N LEU A 41 -7.26 -11.76 11.71
CA LEU A 41 -8.09 -10.98 12.64
C LEU A 41 -9.42 -11.70 12.92
N LYS A 42 -10.13 -12.15 11.86
CA LYS A 42 -11.37 -12.92 11.99
C LYS A 42 -11.19 -14.23 12.73
N ALA A 43 -10.06 -14.90 12.53
CA ALA A 43 -9.70 -16.13 13.23
C ALA A 43 -9.12 -15.90 14.64
N ARG A 44 -9.15 -14.67 15.15
CA ARG A 44 -8.60 -14.25 16.46
C ARG A 44 -7.10 -14.53 16.63
N LYS A 45 -6.36 -14.60 15.52
CA LYS A 45 -4.89 -14.76 15.48
C LYS A 45 -4.23 -13.39 15.47
N PHE A 46 -4.39 -12.63 16.55
CA PHE A 46 -4.10 -11.19 16.60
C PHE A 46 -2.62 -10.84 16.38
N GLN A 47 -1.69 -11.66 16.88
CA GLN A 47 -0.26 -11.47 16.63
C GLN A 47 0.08 -11.60 15.15
N LYS A 48 -0.41 -12.67 14.49
CA LYS A 48 -0.23 -12.87 13.04
C LYS A 48 -0.89 -11.79 12.21
N ALA A 49 -2.06 -11.31 12.64
CA ALA A 49 -2.72 -10.17 12.02
C ALA A 49 -1.83 -8.91 12.11
N ARG A 50 -1.28 -8.63 13.31
CA ARG A 50 -0.38 -7.49 13.53
C ARG A 50 0.85 -7.53 12.63
N GLU A 51 1.52 -8.69 12.59
CA GLU A 51 2.70 -8.91 11.74
C GLU A 51 2.36 -8.68 10.27
N GLY A 52 1.26 -9.26 9.76
CA GLY A 52 0.87 -9.09 8.37
C GLY A 52 0.44 -7.66 8.01
N PHE A 53 -0.11 -6.88 8.95
CA PHE A 53 -0.36 -5.45 8.73
C PHE A 53 0.95 -4.65 8.63
N LEU A 54 1.97 -4.96 9.44
CA LEU A 54 3.27 -4.28 9.41
C LEU A 54 4.07 -4.59 8.15
N ASP A 55 4.10 -5.85 7.74
CA ASP A 55 5.02 -6.36 6.71
C ASP A 55 4.80 -5.73 5.32
N LYS A 56 3.63 -5.11 5.08
CA LYS A 56 3.29 -4.47 3.80
C LYS A 56 2.60 -3.11 3.90
N ARG A 57 2.58 -2.49 5.08
CA ARG A 57 2.15 -1.09 5.27
C ARG A 57 2.96 -0.12 4.40
N THR A 58 4.18 -0.49 4.06
CA THR A 58 5.13 0.36 3.33
C THR A 58 4.86 0.46 1.83
N GLY A 59 3.98 -0.35 1.23
CA GLY A 59 3.73 -0.34 -0.21
C GLY A 59 3.35 1.04 -0.78
N PRO A 60 2.31 1.70 -0.23
CA PRO A 60 1.96 3.07 -0.59
C PRO A 60 3.07 4.09 -0.36
N THR A 61 3.74 4.01 0.79
CA THR A 61 4.85 4.92 1.14
C THR A 61 6.03 4.77 0.17
N LEU A 62 6.41 3.54 -0.16
CA LEU A 62 7.48 3.25 -1.11
C LEU A 62 7.14 3.74 -2.51
N CYS A 63 5.90 3.54 -2.96
CA CYS A 63 5.42 4.11 -4.21
C CYS A 63 5.58 5.64 -4.23
N GLU A 64 5.20 6.35 -3.16
CA GLU A 64 5.42 7.80 -3.09
C GLU A 64 6.89 8.21 -3.07
N LEU A 65 7.75 7.45 -2.37
CA LEU A 65 9.18 7.73 -2.29
C LEU A 65 9.89 7.58 -3.64
N GLU A 66 9.49 6.60 -4.46
CA GLU A 66 10.06 6.42 -5.80
C GLU A 66 9.77 7.61 -6.75
N PHE A 67 8.62 8.26 -6.57
CA PHE A 67 8.26 9.49 -7.27
C PHE A 67 8.96 10.72 -6.71
N ASN A 68 8.96 10.89 -5.38
CA ASN A 68 9.47 12.08 -4.69
C ASN A 68 10.99 12.09 -4.46
N GLY A 69 11.69 10.98 -4.69
CA GLY A 69 13.15 10.86 -4.53
C GLY A 69 13.94 11.67 -5.58
N ASP A 70 14.96 11.05 -6.17
CA ASP A 70 15.85 11.72 -7.16
C ASP A 70 15.13 12.28 -8.39
N ASN A 71 13.87 11.87 -8.61
CA ASN A 71 13.05 12.25 -9.75
C ASN A 71 12.26 13.55 -9.53
N GLN A 72 12.09 14.02 -8.28
CA GLN A 72 11.27 15.19 -7.89
C GLN A 72 9.86 15.23 -8.53
N GLN A 73 9.29 14.06 -8.86
CA GLN A 73 7.98 13.98 -9.49
C GLN A 73 6.89 13.84 -8.44
N ILE A 74 5.77 14.53 -8.64
CA ILE A 74 4.57 14.28 -7.84
C ILE A 74 3.91 13.02 -8.39
N SER A 75 3.72 12.03 -7.53
CA SER A 75 2.97 10.81 -7.83
C SER A 75 1.53 11.16 -8.26
N PRO A 76 1.04 10.61 -9.39
CA PRO A 76 -0.33 10.81 -9.84
C PRO A 76 -1.36 10.06 -8.97
N VAL A 77 -0.89 9.26 -8.00
CA VAL A 77 -1.72 8.44 -7.10
C VAL A 77 -1.51 8.79 -5.62
N LYS A 78 -0.96 9.97 -5.33
CA LYS A 78 -0.62 10.42 -3.97
C LYS A 78 -1.80 10.38 -3.01
N LYS A 79 -2.97 10.84 -3.45
CA LYS A 79 -4.16 10.88 -2.59
C LYS A 79 -4.61 9.47 -2.21
N GLU A 80 -4.53 8.56 -3.17
CA GLU A 80 -4.96 7.18 -2.98
C GLU A 80 -3.94 6.36 -2.20
N ASN A 81 -2.66 6.72 -2.27
CA ASN A 81 -1.66 6.19 -1.35
C ASN A 81 -2.00 6.50 0.10
N TYR A 82 -2.40 7.73 0.43
CA TYR A 82 -2.86 8.05 1.78
C TYR A 82 -4.10 7.25 2.19
N VAL A 83 -5.08 7.08 1.30
CA VAL A 83 -6.25 6.24 1.60
C VAL A 83 -5.85 4.79 1.85
N LEU A 84 -4.92 4.24 1.08
CA LEU A 84 -4.43 2.87 1.29
C LEU A 84 -3.68 2.72 2.62
N GLU A 85 -2.88 3.73 3.01
CA GLU A 85 -2.23 3.76 4.32
C GLU A 85 -3.27 3.76 5.44
N ASP A 86 -4.28 4.64 5.38
CA ASP A 86 -5.36 4.69 6.38
C ASP A 86 -6.12 3.35 6.48
N MET A 87 -6.40 2.72 5.33
CA MET A 87 -7.08 1.43 5.28
C MET A 87 -6.27 0.27 5.90
N ILE A 88 -4.94 0.40 5.97
CA ILE A 88 -4.05 -0.56 6.64
C ILE A 88 -3.90 -0.19 8.12
N ASP A 89 -3.77 1.10 8.41
CA ASP A 89 -3.48 1.61 9.75
C ASP A 89 -4.64 1.49 10.72
N ILE A 90 -5.86 1.78 10.28
CA ILE A 90 -7.05 1.66 11.13
C ILE A 90 -7.19 0.25 11.71
N PRO A 91 -7.24 -0.84 10.90
CA PRO A 91 -7.36 -2.19 11.46
C PRO A 91 -6.11 -2.61 12.23
N HIS A 92 -4.92 -2.15 11.86
CA HIS A 92 -3.69 -2.40 12.62
C HIS A 92 -3.75 -1.79 14.03
N MET A 93 -4.16 -0.52 14.13
CA MET A 93 -4.29 0.20 15.39
C MET A 93 -5.36 -0.43 16.28
N ILE A 94 -6.53 -0.75 15.73
CA ILE A 94 -7.59 -1.45 16.48
C ILE A 94 -7.05 -2.77 17.04
N ASN A 95 -6.44 -3.61 16.19
CA ASN A 95 -5.85 -4.88 16.63
C ASN A 95 -4.80 -4.68 17.72
N THR A 96 -3.97 -3.64 17.61
CA THR A 96 -2.89 -3.36 18.56
C THR A 96 -3.43 -2.82 19.89
N ILE A 97 -4.43 -1.94 19.89
CA ILE A 97 -5.01 -1.36 21.10
C ILE A 97 -5.82 -2.43 21.85
N THR A 98 -6.67 -3.17 21.14
CA THR A 98 -7.58 -4.16 21.74
C THR A 98 -6.84 -5.40 22.25
N HIS A 99 -5.68 -5.72 21.68
CA HIS A 99 -4.94 -6.94 21.99
C HIS A 99 -3.51 -6.66 22.45
N ARG A 100 -3.28 -5.55 23.17
CA ARG A 100 -2.03 -5.35 23.93
C ARG A 100 -1.91 -6.49 24.94
N GLN A 101 -1.01 -7.43 24.66
CA GLN A 101 -0.43 -8.33 25.66
C GLN A 101 0.89 -7.72 26.13
#